data_AF-A0A0E0CE71-F1
#
_entry.id   AF-A0A0E0CE71-F1
#
_cell.length_a   1.000
_cell.length_b   1.000
_cell.length_c   1.000
_cell.angle_alpha   90.00
_cell.angle_beta   90.00
_cell.angle_gamma   90.00
#
_symmetry.space_group_name_H-M   'P 1'
#
loop_
_entity.id
_entity.type
_entity.pdbx_description
1 polymer ?
#
loop_
_entity_poly.entity_id
_entity_poly.type
_entity_poly.pdbx_seq_one_letter_code
_entity_poly.pdbx_strand_id
1 'polypeptide(L)'
;MAIDDSNQARVVSDESKAPIVEKKKTKMVRYTQEQIEYCIANPEELWDIKVIKLTELLSKECLARMGQEEVNKLYAMERAEEEQIVRRKKLQEVLRNERENIYKIPDKPQDVLKQYYAKGYAEYEVVVDDGDVDVDEDDEVPARVAHPGRRRFRNGIVVKKNQSGGGSIRKIN
;
A
#
# COMPACT_ATOMS: atom_id res chain seq x y z
N MET A 1 -48.84 58.95 15.22
CA MET A 1 -49.81 58.43 14.23
C MET A 1 -49.06 58.33 12.91
N ALA A 2 -49.13 57.15 12.29
CA ALA A 2 -48.74 56.82 10.91
C ALA A 2 -47.25 56.89 10.49
N ILE A 3 -46.90 55.82 9.79
CA ILE A 3 -45.65 55.41 9.16
C ILE A 3 -45.75 55.86 7.69
N ASP A 4 -44.65 56.23 7.04
CA ASP A 4 -44.55 55.96 5.60
C ASP A 4 -43.09 55.80 5.14
N ASP A 5 -42.88 54.67 4.46
CA ASP A 5 -41.66 54.12 3.90
C ASP A 5 -41.41 54.62 2.46
N SER A 6 -40.14 54.83 2.08
CA SER A 6 -39.57 54.67 0.72
C SER A 6 -38.31 55.52 0.57
N ASN A 7 -37.20 55.13 -0.04
CA ASN A 7 -36.73 53.91 -0.68
C ASN A 7 -35.20 54.11 -0.80
N GLN A 8 -34.38 53.32 -0.11
CA GLN A 8 -32.95 53.26 -0.43
C GLN A 8 -32.69 51.90 -1.09
N ALA A 9 -32.56 51.94 -2.42
CA ALA A 9 -32.23 50.77 -3.23
C ALA A 9 -30.89 50.21 -2.77
N ARG A 10 -30.93 49.09 -2.04
CA ARG A 10 -29.76 48.30 -1.70
C ARG A 10 -29.47 47.38 -2.89
N VAL A 11 -28.37 47.65 -3.57
CA VAL A 11 -27.78 46.77 -4.59
C VAL A 11 -27.59 45.40 -3.97
N VAL A 12 -28.34 44.42 -4.47
CA VAL A 12 -28.16 43.02 -4.11
C VAL A 12 -27.01 42.51 -4.97
N SER A 13 -25.82 42.43 -4.40
CA SER A 13 -24.75 41.62 -4.95
C SER A 13 -25.17 40.16 -4.80
N ASP A 14 -25.41 39.50 -5.93
CA ASP A 14 -25.78 38.09 -6.01
C ASP A 14 -24.54 37.22 -5.72
N GLU A 15 -24.21 37.11 -4.44
CA GLU A 15 -23.10 36.33 -3.91
C GLU A 15 -23.60 34.92 -3.57
N SER A 16 -24.02 34.18 -4.60
CA SER A 16 -24.50 32.79 -4.46
C SER A 16 -23.98 31.87 -5.56
N LYS A 17 -22.69 31.92 -5.87
CA LYS A 17 -22.01 30.81 -6.54
C LYS A 17 -21.15 30.08 -5.53
N ALA A 18 -21.75 29.07 -4.88
CA ALA A 18 -20.99 28.07 -4.14
C ALA A 18 -19.93 27.48 -5.09
N PRO A 19 -18.69 27.24 -4.63
CA PRO A 19 -17.68 26.62 -5.46
C PRO A 19 -18.19 25.24 -5.87
N ILE A 20 -18.32 25.03 -7.17
CA ILE A 20 -18.63 23.71 -7.73
C ILE A 20 -17.41 22.84 -7.42
N VAL A 21 -17.51 22.01 -6.39
CA VAL A 21 -16.50 20.98 -6.11
C VAL A 21 -16.74 19.85 -7.10
N GLU A 22 -16.03 19.88 -8.21
CA GLU A 22 -16.01 18.76 -9.16
C GLU A 22 -15.49 17.51 -8.42
N LYS A 23 -16.34 16.47 -8.35
CA LYS A 23 -15.96 15.18 -7.77
C LYS A 23 -14.98 14.53 -8.74
N LYS A 24 -13.70 14.55 -8.41
CA LYS A 24 -12.65 13.86 -9.17
C LYS A 24 -12.98 12.36 -9.25
N LYS A 25 -12.96 11.80 -10.45
CA LYS A 25 -13.12 10.36 -10.65
C LYS A 25 -11.86 9.64 -10.20
N THR A 26 -12.04 8.45 -9.64
CA THR A 26 -10.94 7.60 -9.18
C THR A 26 -11.12 6.18 -9.68
N LYS A 27 -10.00 5.47 -9.84
CA LYS A 27 -9.96 4.05 -10.17
C LYS A 27 -8.99 3.31 -9.25
N MET A 28 -9.29 2.05 -8.95
CA MET A 28 -8.37 1.17 -8.23
C MET A 28 -7.41 0.51 -9.20
N VAL A 29 -6.11 0.56 -8.90
CA VAL A 29 -5.05 -0.06 -9.69
C VAL A 29 -4.31 -1.07 -8.82
N ARG A 30 -3.96 -2.22 -9.40
CA ARG A 30 -3.15 -3.24 -8.70
C ARG A 30 -1.68 -2.87 -8.71
N TYR A 31 -1.02 -3.10 -7.58
CA TYR A 31 0.43 -3.09 -7.53
C TYR A 31 1.01 -4.22 -8.38
N THR A 32 2.11 -3.93 -9.05
CA THR A 32 2.88 -4.94 -9.78
C THR A 32 3.64 -5.85 -8.83
N GLN A 33 4.08 -7.00 -9.34
CA GLN A 33 4.91 -7.93 -8.56
C GLN A 33 6.23 -7.27 -8.12
N GLU A 34 6.86 -6.48 -8.99
CA GLU A 34 8.08 -5.74 -8.69
C GLU A 34 7.88 -4.72 -7.55
N GLN A 35 6.75 -4.00 -7.57
CA GLN A 35 6.40 -3.05 -6.50
C GLN A 35 6.21 -3.75 -5.15
N ILE A 36 5.56 -4.93 -5.16
CA ILE A 36 5.39 -5.75 -3.96
C ILE A 36 6.74 -6.26 -3.45
N GLU A 37 7.60 -6.76 -4.35
CA GLU A 37 8.94 -7.24 -4.02
C GLU A 37 9.82 -6.12 -3.44
N TYR A 38 9.72 -4.91 -3.98
CA TYR A 38 10.36 -3.74 -3.41
C TYR A 38 9.92 -3.50 -1.96
N CYS A 39 8.61 -3.55 -1.68
CA CYS A 39 8.11 -3.39 -0.32
C CYS A 39 8.61 -4.50 0.63
N ILE A 40 8.75 -5.74 0.15
CA ILE A 40 9.30 -6.86 0.93
C ILE A 40 10.79 -6.64 1.23
N ALA A 41 11.55 -6.18 0.25
CA ALA A 41 13.01 -6.05 0.33
C ALA A 41 13.48 -4.89 1.22
N ASN A 42 12.63 -3.90 1.50
CA ASN A 42 13.00 -2.68 2.22
C ASN A 42 12.23 -2.52 3.55
N PRO A 43 12.41 -3.42 4.53
CA PRO A 43 11.73 -3.37 5.81
C PRO A 43 12.18 -2.20 6.69
N GLU A 44 13.35 -1.60 6.43
CA GLU A 44 13.88 -0.45 7.18
C GLU A 44 12.94 0.75 7.12
N GLU A 45 12.16 0.89 6.06
CA GLU A 45 11.15 1.93 5.96
C GLU A 45 10.02 1.76 6.99
N LEU A 46 9.86 0.55 7.54
CA LEU A 46 8.74 0.18 8.39
C LEU A 46 8.92 0.53 9.87
N TRP A 47 10.08 1.04 10.28
CA TRP A 47 10.39 1.22 11.70
C TRP A 47 10.61 2.68 12.06
N ASP A 48 9.79 3.18 12.98
CA ASP A 48 10.07 4.44 13.66
C ASP A 48 11.15 4.21 14.72
N ILE A 49 12.25 4.94 14.59
CA ILE A 49 13.38 4.79 15.50
C ILE A 49 13.14 5.68 16.72
N LYS A 50 12.88 5.04 17.87
CA LYS A 50 12.77 5.72 19.16
C LYS A 50 14.08 5.59 19.93
N VAL A 51 14.50 6.70 20.52
CA VAL A 51 15.70 6.77 21.37
C VAL A 51 15.23 6.86 22.80
N ILE A 52 15.85 6.08 23.68
CA ILE A 52 15.63 6.20 25.11
C ILE A 52 16.96 6.58 25.74
N LYS A 53 17.04 7.81 26.24
CA LYS A 53 18.21 8.29 26.97
C LYS A 53 18.12 7.85 28.41
N LEU A 54 18.95 6.88 28.79
CA LEU A 54 19.05 6.39 30.16
C LEU A 54 19.53 7.48 31.11
N THR A 55 20.40 8.38 30.66
CA THR A 55 20.87 9.53 31.45
C THR A 55 19.76 10.53 31.75
N GLU A 56 18.74 10.61 30.90
CA GLU A 56 17.54 11.44 31.15
C GLU A 56 16.49 10.72 31.99
N LEU A 57 16.41 9.39 31.89
CA LEU A 57 15.47 8.58 32.69
C LEU A 57 15.94 8.35 34.13
N LEU A 58 17.25 8.25 34.35
CA LEU A 58 17.81 8.03 35.67
C LEU A 58 17.77 9.32 36.49
N SER A 59 17.45 9.20 37.78
CA SER A 59 17.51 10.34 38.69
C SER A 59 18.96 10.83 38.85
N LYS A 60 19.13 12.13 39.10
CA LYS A 60 20.45 12.73 39.35
C LYS A 60 21.17 12.06 40.51
N GLU A 61 20.43 11.60 41.52
CA GLU A 61 21.00 10.87 42.67
C GLU A 61 21.52 9.48 42.27
N CYS A 62 20.82 8.77 41.37
CA CYS A 62 21.31 7.50 40.84
C CYS A 62 22.58 7.68 40.00
N LEU A 63 22.61 8.69 39.14
CA LEU A 63 23.80 9.00 38.34
C LEU A 63 24.99 9.43 39.22
N ALA A 64 24.74 10.19 40.29
CA ALA A 64 25.79 10.62 41.22
C ALA A 64 26.34 9.48 42.08
N ARG A 65 25.58 8.40 42.29
CA ARG A 65 26.03 7.19 42.98
C ARG A 65 26.89 6.27 42.11
N MET A 66 26.83 6.43 40.79
CA MET A 66 27.66 5.67 39.86
C MET A 66 29.08 6.24 39.80
N GLY A 67 30.04 5.41 39.42
CA GLY A 67 31.40 5.86 39.15
C GLY A 67 31.43 6.80 37.94
N GLN A 68 32.28 7.84 37.98
CA GLN A 68 32.40 8.81 36.88
C GLN A 68 32.73 8.14 35.55
N GLU A 69 33.55 7.07 35.57
CA GLU A 69 33.86 6.29 34.37
C GLU A 69 32.62 5.62 33.76
N GLU A 70 31.71 5.12 34.60
CA GLU A 70 30.48 4.44 34.19
C GLU A 70 29.48 5.44 33.60
N VAL A 71 29.34 6.61 34.24
CA VAL A 71 28.54 7.73 33.73
C VAL A 71 29.07 8.19 32.36
N ASN A 72 30.38 8.33 32.21
CA ASN A 72 31.00 8.72 30.95
C ASN A 72 30.76 7.67 29.84
N LYS A 73 30.84 6.37 30.17
CA LYS A 73 30.51 5.28 29.24
C LYS A 73 29.07 5.36 28.78
N LEU A 74 28.11 5.64 29.67
CA LEU A 74 26.71 5.82 29.31
C LEU A 74 26.51 6.98 28.33
N TYR A 75 27.05 8.17 28.62
CA TYR A 75 26.95 9.29 27.68
C TYR A 75 27.60 8.99 26.32
N ALA A 76 28.71 8.24 26.30
CA ALA A 76 29.36 7.84 25.05
C ALA A 76 28.50 6.85 24.24
N MET A 77 27.87 5.89 24.90
CA MET A 77 26.93 4.95 24.26
C MET A 77 25.73 5.68 23.67
N GLU A 78 25.12 6.59 24.43
CA GLU A 78 23.96 7.37 23.97
C GLU A 78 24.32 8.25 22.76
N ARG A 79 25.49 8.89 22.76
CA ARG A 79 25.96 9.67 21.60
C ARG A 79 26.17 8.79 20.37
N ALA A 80 26.78 7.61 20.54
CA ALA A 80 26.98 6.68 19.43
C ALA A 80 25.64 6.17 18.87
N GLU A 81 24.65 5.95 19.73
CA GLU A 81 23.29 5.60 19.33
C GLU A 81 22.65 6.74 18.52
N GLU A 82 22.71 7.98 19.02
CA GLU A 82 22.21 9.17 18.32
C GLU A 82 22.80 9.29 16.89
N GLU A 83 24.10 9.08 16.72
CA GLU A 83 24.74 9.09 15.41
C GLU A 83 24.20 8.00 14.48
N GLN A 84 23.99 6.79 15.01
CA GLN A 84 23.43 5.67 14.23
C GLN A 84 21.98 5.94 13.82
N ILE A 85 21.20 6.59 14.68
CA ILE A 85 19.83 7.01 14.39
C ILE A 85 19.81 8.02 13.26
N VAL A 86 20.70 9.02 13.28
CA VAL A 86 20.83 10.00 12.20
C VAL A 86 21.14 9.30 10.88
N ARG A 87 22.06 8.33 10.87
CA ARG A 87 22.40 7.55 9.66
C ARG A 87 21.20 6.75 9.16
N ARG A 88 20.47 6.08 10.05
CA ARG A 88 19.26 5.32 9.69
C ARG A 88 18.14 6.21 9.16
N LYS A 89 17.92 7.39 9.74
CA LYS A 89 16.93 8.36 9.23
C LYS A 89 17.25 8.79 7.79
N LYS A 90 18.53 9.04 7.48
CA LYS A 90 18.96 9.33 6.11
C LYS A 90 18.67 8.16 5.16
N LEU A 91 18.94 6.92 5.60
CA LEU A 91 18.60 5.74 4.81
C LEU A 91 17.08 5.62 4.58
N GLN A 92 16.27 5.85 5.61
CA GLN A 92 14.81 5.82 5.50
C GLN A 92 14.29 6.87 4.51
N GLU A 93 14.88 8.07 4.48
CA GLU A 93 14.54 9.11 3.51
C GLU A 93 14.88 8.70 2.07
N VAL A 94 16.04 8.09 1.86
CA VAL A 94 16.44 7.55 0.55
C VAL A 94 15.46 6.47 0.09
N LEU A 95 15.15 5.49 0.95
CA LEU A 95 14.19 4.44 0.65
C LEU A 95 12.80 5.00 0.34
N ARG A 96 12.34 5.96 1.13
CA ARG A 96 11.06 6.64 0.87
C ARG A 96 11.04 7.31 -0.49
N ASN A 97 12.11 8.00 -0.84
CA ASN A 97 12.24 8.65 -2.15
C ASN A 97 12.22 7.61 -3.29
N GLU A 98 12.94 6.50 -3.16
CA GLU A 98 12.91 5.42 -4.14
C GLU A 98 11.50 4.84 -4.28
N ARG A 99 10.81 4.55 -3.17
CA ARG A 99 9.43 4.07 -3.15
C ARG A 99 8.49 4.99 -3.91
N GLU A 100 8.45 6.26 -3.52
CA GLU A 100 7.48 7.24 -4.03
C GLU A 100 7.81 7.65 -5.46
N ASN A 101 9.09 7.88 -5.78
CA ASN A 101 9.48 8.50 -7.03
C ASN A 101 9.98 7.53 -8.10
N ILE A 102 10.60 6.41 -7.72
CA ILE A 102 11.09 5.41 -8.69
C ILE A 102 10.02 4.36 -8.91
N TYR A 103 9.58 3.69 -7.84
CA TYR A 103 8.60 2.60 -7.94
C TYR A 103 7.15 3.09 -7.99
N LYS A 104 6.91 4.39 -7.80
CA LYS A 104 5.58 5.02 -7.84
C LYS A 104 4.59 4.34 -6.91
N ILE A 105 5.04 3.95 -5.71
CA ILE A 105 4.22 3.35 -4.67
C ILE A 105 3.82 4.46 -3.69
N PRO A 106 2.57 4.94 -3.74
CA PRO A 106 2.11 6.05 -2.90
C PRO A 106 1.91 5.63 -1.44
N ASP A 107 1.47 4.40 -1.22
CA ASP A 107 1.15 3.88 0.11
C ASP A 107 2.40 3.45 0.87
N LYS A 108 2.30 3.41 2.20
CA LYS A 108 3.37 2.86 3.03
C LYS A 108 3.53 1.37 2.75
N PRO A 109 4.77 0.83 2.76
CA PRO A 109 4.98 -0.58 2.50
C PRO A 109 4.25 -1.48 3.50
N GLN A 110 4.06 -1.05 4.76
CA GLN A 110 3.25 -1.83 5.71
C GLN A 110 1.83 -2.07 5.20
N ASP A 111 1.19 -1.04 4.63
CA ASP A 111 -0.19 -1.11 4.18
C ASP A 111 -0.30 -1.96 2.91
N VAL A 112 0.63 -1.78 1.96
CA VAL A 112 0.74 -2.62 0.76
C VAL A 112 0.94 -4.08 1.12
N LEU A 113 1.90 -4.38 2.00
CA LEU A 113 2.21 -5.75 2.40
C LEU A 113 1.08 -6.39 3.22
N LYS A 114 0.41 -5.60 4.07
CA LYS A 114 -0.76 -6.07 4.81
C LYS A 114 -1.89 -6.50 3.87
N GLN A 115 -2.16 -5.72 2.82
CA GLN A 115 -3.11 -6.12 1.79
C GLN A 115 -2.65 -7.38 1.06
N TYR A 116 -1.40 -7.41 0.61
CA TYR A 116 -0.82 -8.52 -0.14
C TYR A 116 -0.88 -9.85 0.63
N TYR A 117 -0.46 -9.87 1.90
CA TYR A 117 -0.51 -11.10 2.70
C TYR A 117 -1.94 -11.55 3.04
N ALA A 118 -2.90 -10.63 3.07
CA ALA A 118 -4.29 -10.96 3.32
C ALA A 118 -5.04 -11.47 2.07
N LYS A 119 -4.80 -10.86 0.90
CA LYS A 119 -5.58 -11.09 -0.33
C LYS A 119 -4.81 -11.82 -1.43
N GLY A 120 -3.48 -11.87 -1.35
CA GLY A 120 -2.59 -12.31 -2.43
C GLY A 120 -2.27 -11.23 -3.47
N TYR A 121 -2.78 -10.01 -3.30
CA TYR A 121 -2.53 -8.84 -4.14
C TYR A 121 -2.79 -7.56 -3.34
N ALA A 122 -2.32 -6.42 -3.82
CA ALA A 122 -2.57 -5.11 -3.22
C ALA A 122 -3.03 -4.11 -4.31
N GLU A 123 -3.86 -3.15 -3.92
CA GLU A 123 -4.44 -2.14 -4.80
C GLU A 123 -4.36 -0.76 -4.15
N TYR A 124 -4.25 0.29 -4.98
CA TYR A 124 -4.24 1.70 -4.58
C TYR A 124 -5.16 2.52 -5.50
N GLU A 125 -5.62 3.65 -5.00
CA GLU A 125 -6.53 4.55 -5.72
C GLU A 125 -5.74 5.56 -6.57
N VAL A 126 -6.16 5.73 -7.82
CA VAL A 126 -5.59 6.70 -8.77
C VAL A 126 -6.68 7.65 -9.25
N VAL A 127 -6.41 8.95 -9.19
CA VAL A 127 -7.29 9.98 -9.74
C VAL A 127 -7.17 9.98 -11.26
N VAL A 128 -8.30 9.94 -11.96
CA VAL A 128 -8.37 10.04 -13.42
C VAL A 128 -8.98 11.39 -13.77
N ASP A 129 -8.31 12.13 -14.65
CA ASP A 129 -8.83 13.41 -15.14
C ASP A 129 -9.77 13.17 -16.33
N ASP A 130 -10.87 13.93 -16.42
CA ASP A 130 -11.98 13.69 -17.37
C ASP A 130 -11.64 13.99 -18.84
N GLY A 131 -10.37 14.27 -19.16
CA GLY A 131 -9.86 14.56 -20.51
C GLY A 131 -9.33 13.35 -21.28
N ASP A 132 -9.13 12.21 -20.62
CA ASP A 132 -8.73 10.95 -21.26
C ASP A 132 -9.97 10.10 -21.56
N VAL A 133 -10.81 10.61 -22.46
CA VAL A 133 -11.90 9.86 -23.07
C VAL A 133 -11.35 9.20 -24.34
N ASP A 134 -11.54 7.89 -24.42
CA ASP A 134 -11.31 7.00 -25.56
C ASP A 134 -9.86 6.54 -25.82
N VAL A 135 -9.38 5.61 -24.97
CA VAL A 135 -8.64 4.47 -25.52
C VAL A 135 -9.51 3.25 -25.28
N ASP A 136 -10.15 2.79 -26.36
CA ASP A 136 -10.76 1.47 -26.43
C ASP A 136 -9.71 0.42 -25.99
N GLU A 137 -9.79 -0.07 -24.75
CA GLU A 137 -9.09 -1.29 -24.32
C GLU A 137 -9.82 -2.53 -24.88
N ASP A 138 -10.00 -2.56 -26.20
CA ASP A 138 -10.24 -3.78 -26.96
C ASP A 138 -9.01 -3.98 -27.85
N ASP A 139 -7.87 -4.34 -27.25
CA ASP A 139 -6.94 -5.30 -27.85
C ASP A 139 -5.80 -5.68 -26.90
N GLU A 140 -5.47 -6.97 -26.95
CA GLU A 140 -4.42 -7.68 -26.19
C GLU A 140 -4.73 -8.04 -24.72
N VAL A 141 -5.67 -8.97 -24.56
CA VAL A 141 -5.61 -9.93 -23.44
C VAL A 141 -4.28 -10.69 -23.53
N PRO A 142 -3.35 -10.60 -22.56
CA PRO A 142 -2.20 -11.49 -22.54
C PRO A 142 -2.71 -12.91 -22.36
N ALA A 143 -2.27 -13.83 -23.21
CA ALA A 143 -2.65 -15.23 -23.18
C ALA A 143 -2.72 -15.73 -21.73
N ARG A 144 -3.88 -16.26 -21.32
CA ARG A 144 -4.04 -16.94 -20.03
C ARG A 144 -3.00 -18.06 -19.95
N VAL A 145 -1.88 -17.81 -19.29
CA VAL A 145 -0.94 -18.85 -18.89
C VAL A 145 -1.66 -19.63 -17.80
N ALA A 146 -2.23 -20.78 -18.17
CA ALA A 146 -2.77 -21.71 -17.20
C ALA A 146 -1.65 -22.02 -16.19
N HIS A 147 -1.85 -21.64 -14.91
CA HIS A 147 -1.00 -22.16 -13.85
C HIS A 147 -0.94 -23.69 -13.99
N PRO A 148 0.24 -24.32 -13.85
CA PRO A 148 0.36 -25.76 -13.96
C PRO A 148 -0.52 -26.37 -12.87
N GLY A 149 -1.71 -26.78 -13.30
CA GLY A 149 -2.72 -27.34 -12.43
C GLY A 149 -2.08 -28.52 -11.72
N ARG A 150 -2.00 -28.43 -10.40
CA ARG A 150 -1.75 -29.58 -9.54
C ARG A 150 -2.78 -30.63 -9.93
N ARG A 151 -2.39 -31.60 -10.76
CA ARG A 151 -3.21 -32.75 -11.15
C ARG A 151 -3.55 -33.48 -9.86
N ARG A 152 -4.68 -33.15 -9.25
CA ARG A 152 -5.29 -34.01 -8.26
C ARG A 152 -5.72 -35.23 -9.07
N PHE A 153 -4.94 -36.29 -8.98
CA PHE A 153 -5.34 -37.60 -9.50
C PHE A 153 -6.77 -37.85 -9.01
N ARG A 154 -7.74 -37.91 -9.94
CA ARG A 154 -9.03 -38.49 -9.64
C ARG A 154 -8.78 -39.96 -9.39
N ASN A 155 -8.90 -40.39 -8.14
CA ASN A 155 -8.98 -41.81 -7.83
C ASN A 155 -10.16 -42.41 -8.62
N GLY A 156 -9.88 -43.39 -9.47
CA GLY A 156 -10.93 -44.28 -9.99
C GLY A 156 -11.23 -44.26 -11.49
N ILE A 157 -10.24 -44.15 -12.39
CA ILE A 157 -10.43 -44.62 -13.78
C ILE A 157 -9.49 -45.80 -14.04
N VAL A 158 -10.04 -47.00 -13.86
CA VAL A 158 -9.44 -48.24 -14.34
C VAL A 158 -9.50 -48.19 -15.87
N VAL A 159 -8.34 -48.01 -16.51
CA VAL A 159 -8.21 -48.21 -17.96
C VAL A 159 -8.28 -49.71 -18.22
N LYS A 160 -9.48 -50.21 -18.54
CA LYS A 160 -9.68 -51.59 -19.00
C LYS A 160 -9.22 -51.64 -20.46
N LYS A 161 -8.06 -52.25 -20.71
CA LYS A 161 -7.55 -52.53 -22.06
C LYS A 161 -8.49 -53.51 -22.78
N ASN A 162 -8.74 -53.19 -24.04
CA ASN A 162 -9.68 -53.83 -24.94
C ASN A 162 -9.32 -55.29 -25.22
N GLN A 163 -10.29 -56.20 -25.08
CA GLN A 163 -10.31 -57.46 -25.83
C GLN A 163 -11.74 -57.76 -26.28
N SER A 164 -11.86 -57.92 -27.60
CA SER A 164 -12.83 -58.73 -28.35
C SER A 164 -14.33 -58.44 -28.25
N GLY A 165 -14.95 -58.25 -29.42
CA GLY A 165 -16.34 -58.65 -29.64
C GLY A 165 -17.24 -57.57 -30.21
N GLY A 166 -17.04 -57.20 -31.47
CA GLY A 166 -18.07 -56.48 -32.23
C GLY A 166 -19.29 -57.39 -32.40
N GLY A 167 -20.43 -56.97 -31.85
CA GLY A 167 -21.71 -57.67 -31.94
C GLY A 167 -22.86 -56.67 -32.03
N SER A 168 -23.36 -56.50 -33.25
CA SER A 168 -24.40 -55.57 -33.68
C SER A 168 -25.72 -55.75 -32.91
N ILE A 169 -26.24 -54.68 -32.30
CA ILE A 169 -27.62 -54.63 -31.78
C ILE A 169 -28.52 -54.08 -32.89
N ARG A 170 -29.23 -54.96 -33.59
CA ARG A 170 -30.42 -54.59 -34.38
C ARG A 170 -31.65 -54.79 -33.50
N LYS A 171 -32.38 -53.70 -33.25
CA LYS A 171 -33.74 -53.73 -32.68
C LYS A 171 -34.69 -54.36 -33.69
N ILE A 172 -35.49 -55.34 -33.25
CA ILE A 172 -36.76 -55.73 -33.89
C ILE A 172 -37.73 -56.05 -32.75
N ASN A 173 -38.98 -55.58 -32.91
CA ASN A 173 -40.09 -55.49 -31.96
C ASN A 173 -40.33 -56.69 -31.05
#